data_AF-A0A3D1SFJ5-F1
#
_entry.id   AF-A0A3D1SFJ5-F1
#
_cell.length_a   1.000
_cell.length_b   1.000
_cell.length_c   1.000
_cell.angle_alpha   90.00
_cell.angle_beta   90.00
_cell.angle_gamma   90.00
#
_symmetry.space_group_name_H-M   'P 1'
#
loop_
_entity.id
_entity.type
_entity.pdbx_description
1 polymer ?
#
loop_
_entity_poly.entity_id
_entity_poly.type
_entity_poly.pdbx_seq_one_letter_code
_entity_poly.pdbx_strand_id
1 'polypeptide(L)'
;MKRFICLLLCILTLFSTGAVGYCEGELPGGLSAKAEILYEANTGQILWSKNADAKLPIASVTKTMSLLLWAEAIDSGKLTLEEKVRTTAAASGTEGSTIWLNIGEEMTAAELLEAVIVNSANDACVALAEHVSGSEAEFVK
;
A
#
# COMPACT_ATOMS: atom_id res chain seq x y z
N MET A 1 23.97 50.53 25.49
CA MET A 1 24.24 49.17 25.98
C MET A 1 22.98 48.29 26.01
N LYS A 2 21.93 48.62 26.79
CA LYS A 2 20.71 47.78 26.91
C LYS A 2 20.01 47.48 25.57
N ARG A 3 19.93 48.46 24.66
CA ARG A 3 19.35 48.29 23.32
C ARG A 3 20.15 47.34 22.42
N PHE A 4 21.48 47.38 22.51
CA PHE A 4 22.36 46.45 21.79
C PHE A 4 22.23 45.03 22.33
N ILE A 5 22.11 44.88 23.65
CA ILE A 5 21.90 43.58 24.30
C ILE A 5 20.56 42.97 23.87
N CYS A 6 19.48 43.74 23.83
CA CYS A 6 18.19 43.25 23.33
C CYS A 6 18.22 42.87 21.85
N LEU A 7 18.91 43.65 21.01
CA LEU A 7 19.04 43.34 19.58
C LEU A 7 19.86 42.05 19.36
N LEU A 8 20.92 41.86 20.14
CA LEU A 8 21.72 40.64 20.12
C LEU A 8 20.90 39.42 20.56
N LEU A 9 20.11 39.56 21.63
CA LEU A 9 19.22 38.50 22.13
C LEU A 9 18.11 38.13 21.12
N CYS A 10 17.49 39.12 20.47
CA CYS A 10 16.48 38.86 19.44
C CYS A 10 17.08 38.15 18.21
N ILE A 11 18.30 38.51 17.81
CA ILE A 11 19.01 37.82 16.72
C ILE A 11 19.34 36.37 17.11
N LEU A 12 19.83 36.14 18.33
CA LEU A 12 20.11 34.79 18.85
C LEU A 12 18.86 33.89 18.88
N THR A 13 17.69 34.44 19.17
CA THR A 13 16.42 33.68 19.15
C THR A 13 15.87 33.42 17.74
N LEU A 14 16.24 34.24 16.75
CA LEU A 14 15.82 34.03 15.35
C LEU A 14 16.59 32.87 14.68
N PHE A 15 17.78 32.52 15.19
CA PHE A 15 18.55 31.35 14.73
C PHE A 15 18.19 30.04 15.42
N SER A 16 17.26 30.03 16.38
CA SER A 16 16.80 28.81 17.07
C SER A 16 15.62 28.13 16.39
N THR A 17 15.27 28.50 15.15
CA THR A 17 14.30 27.74 14.36
C THR A 17 14.80 26.32 14.22
N GLY A 18 13.99 25.37 14.70
CA GLY A 18 14.36 24.01 15.05
C GLY A 18 15.33 23.37 14.07
N ALA A 19 16.35 22.71 14.63
CA ALA A 19 17.11 21.73 13.90
C ALA A 19 16.12 20.67 13.39
N VAL A 20 15.70 20.80 12.14
CA VAL A 20 15.16 19.66 11.39
C VAL A 20 16.36 18.74 11.23
N GLY A 21 16.43 17.74 12.10
CA GLY A 21 17.42 16.69 11.97
C GLY A 21 17.13 15.91 10.70
N TYR A 22 17.76 16.30 9.60
CA TYR A 22 17.95 15.39 8.49
C TYR A 22 19.00 14.38 8.96
N CYS A 23 18.56 13.15 9.19
CA CYS A 23 19.47 12.03 9.36
C CYS A 23 20.05 11.73 7.97
N GLU A 24 21.06 12.50 7.56
CA GLU A 24 21.92 12.14 6.43
C GLU A 24 22.89 11.07 6.93
N GLY A 25 22.35 9.90 7.26
CA GLY A 25 23.08 8.77 7.82
C GLY A 25 22.84 7.55 6.96
N GLU A 26 23.90 6.97 6.43
CA GLU A 26 23.84 5.61 5.88
C GLU A 26 23.23 4.68 6.94
N LEU A 27 22.17 3.94 6.57
CA LEU A 27 21.60 2.93 7.45
C LEU A 27 22.72 1.99 7.92
N PRO A 28 22.93 1.81 9.25
CA PRO A 28 23.97 0.92 9.75
C PRO A 28 23.72 -0.48 9.21
N GLY A 29 24.63 -0.98 8.36
CA GLY A 29 24.54 -2.32 7.78
C GLY A 29 23.90 -2.44 6.39
N GLY A 30 23.60 -1.33 5.70
CA GLY A 30 23.30 -1.24 4.26
C GLY A 30 22.46 -2.37 3.67
N LEU A 31 21.16 -2.10 3.42
CA LEU A 31 20.28 -3.10 2.78
C LEU A 31 20.70 -3.39 1.33
N SER A 32 20.75 -4.67 0.98
CA SER A 32 20.91 -5.13 -0.42
C SER A 32 19.56 -5.06 -1.15
N ALA A 33 19.02 -3.84 -1.28
CA ALA A 33 17.78 -3.57 -2.01
C ALA A 33 18.02 -2.62 -3.20
N LYS A 34 17.21 -2.78 -4.26
CA LYS A 34 17.25 -1.94 -5.47
C LYS A 34 16.69 -0.54 -5.21
N ALA A 35 15.65 -0.47 -4.38
CA ALA A 35 14.98 0.75 -3.94
C ALA A 35 14.48 0.59 -2.49
N GLU A 36 14.47 1.68 -1.73
CA GLU A 36 14.09 1.74 -0.32
C GLU A 36 13.39 3.07 -0.02
N ILE A 37 12.38 3.05 0.83
CA ILE A 37 11.76 4.23 1.41
C ILE A 37 11.35 3.95 2.85
N LEU A 38 11.65 4.88 3.75
CA LEU A 38 11.14 4.92 5.12
C LEU A 38 10.54 6.31 5.34
N TYR A 39 9.30 6.35 5.80
CA TYR A 39 8.60 7.59 6.08
C TYR A 39 7.78 7.47 7.36
N GLU A 40 7.52 8.60 8.00
CA GLU A 40 6.61 8.68 9.14
C GLU A 40 5.17 8.77 8.61
N ALA A 41 4.31 7.86 9.06
CA ALA A 41 3.00 7.63 8.44
C ALA A 41 2.00 8.78 8.62
N ASN A 42 2.07 9.55 9.72
CA ASN A 42 1.09 10.60 10.02
C ASN A 42 1.41 11.93 9.31
N THR A 43 2.69 12.21 9.11
CA THR A 43 3.21 13.46 8.55
C THR A 43 3.63 13.30 7.08
N GLY A 44 3.86 12.07 6.64
CA GLY A 44 4.43 11.77 5.34
C GLY A 44 5.91 12.16 5.23
N GLN A 45 6.57 12.51 6.34
CA GLN A 45 7.98 12.89 6.33
C GLN A 45 8.85 11.70 5.89
N ILE A 46 9.56 11.83 4.77
CA ILE A 46 10.56 10.85 4.35
C ILE A 46 11.76 10.96 5.29
N LEU A 47 12.04 9.86 6.00
CA LEU A 47 13.17 9.73 6.92
C LEU A 47 14.40 9.14 6.22
N TRP A 48 14.18 8.30 5.22
CA TRP A 48 15.22 7.71 4.37
C TRP A 48 14.65 7.33 3.00
N SER A 49 15.47 7.45 1.97
CA SER A 49 15.13 6.95 0.64
C SER A 49 16.38 6.60 -0.17
N LYS A 50 16.27 5.56 -0.98
CA LYS A 50 17.27 5.17 -1.98
C LYS A 50 16.54 4.71 -3.22
N ASN A 51 16.74 5.39 -4.36
CA ASN A 51 16.05 5.09 -5.61
C ASN A 51 14.52 4.92 -5.47
N ALA A 52 13.86 5.67 -4.57
CA ALA A 52 12.46 5.44 -4.22
C ALA A 52 11.50 5.59 -5.42
N ASP A 53 11.85 6.45 -6.38
CA ASP A 53 11.05 6.68 -7.60
C ASP A 53 11.39 5.72 -8.75
N ALA A 54 12.26 4.72 -8.52
CA ALA A 54 12.62 3.77 -9.55
C ALA A 54 11.43 2.88 -9.93
N LYS A 55 11.13 2.82 -11.23
CA LYS A 55 10.11 1.90 -11.77
C LYS A 55 10.63 0.48 -11.73
N LEU A 56 10.12 -0.32 -10.81
CA LEU A 56 10.50 -1.71 -10.60
C LEU A 56 9.27 -2.63 -10.71
N PRO A 57 9.44 -3.90 -11.15
CA PRO A 57 8.37 -4.88 -11.03
C PRO A 57 8.07 -5.13 -9.55
N ILE A 58 6.80 -4.96 -9.16
CA ILE A 58 6.37 -5.01 -7.76
C ILE A 58 5.74 -6.36 -7.36
N ALA A 59 5.55 -7.28 -8.31
CA ALA A 59 4.96 -8.60 -8.10
C ALA A 59 3.64 -8.51 -7.28
N SER A 60 3.45 -9.38 -6.28
CA SER A 60 2.21 -9.40 -5.47
C SER A 60 1.95 -8.12 -4.68
N VAL A 61 2.89 -7.18 -4.54
CA VAL A 61 2.61 -5.87 -3.93
C VAL A 61 1.53 -5.14 -4.72
N THR A 62 1.33 -5.42 -6.02
CA THR A 62 0.19 -4.94 -6.81
C THR A 62 -1.16 -5.13 -6.11
N LYS A 63 -1.33 -6.22 -5.34
CA LYS A 63 -2.58 -6.52 -4.61
C LYS A 63 -2.94 -5.47 -3.56
N THR A 64 -1.99 -4.67 -3.08
CA THR A 64 -2.32 -3.55 -2.18
C THR A 64 -3.19 -2.50 -2.87
N MET A 65 -3.02 -2.27 -4.18
CA MET A 65 -3.95 -1.43 -4.94
C MET A 65 -5.32 -2.10 -5.05
N SER A 66 -5.38 -3.41 -5.32
CA SER A 66 -6.66 -4.12 -5.38
C SER A 66 -7.42 -4.06 -4.05
N LEU A 67 -6.72 -4.24 -2.92
CA LEU A 67 -7.29 -4.13 -1.58
C LEU A 67 -7.83 -2.73 -1.30
N LEU A 68 -7.13 -1.68 -1.73
CA LEU A 68 -7.62 -0.30 -1.63
C LEU A 68 -8.95 -0.13 -2.40
N LEU A 69 -9.00 -0.56 -3.65
CA LEU A 69 -10.20 -0.44 -4.49
C LEU A 69 -11.39 -1.23 -3.93
N TRP A 70 -11.16 -2.40 -3.33
CA TRP A 70 -12.23 -3.15 -2.67
C TRP A 70 -12.66 -2.52 -1.34
N ALA A 71 -11.74 -1.92 -0.58
CA ALA A 71 -12.10 -1.14 0.59
C ALA A 71 -13.01 0.04 0.21
N GLU A 72 -12.68 0.77 -0.87
CA GLU A 72 -13.54 1.83 -1.41
C GLU A 72 -14.89 1.30 -1.93
N ALA A 73 -14.90 0.12 -2.55
CA ALA A 73 -16.13 -0.54 -2.98
C ALA A 73 -17.01 -0.92 -1.78
N ILE A 74 -16.42 -1.35 -0.66
CA ILE A 74 -17.13 -1.64 0.58
C ILE A 74 -17.67 -0.36 1.21
N ASP A 75 -16.85 0.67 1.33
CA ASP A 75 -17.24 1.96 1.92
C ASP A 75 -18.38 2.64 1.13
N SER A 76 -18.38 2.48 -0.20
CA SER A 76 -19.46 2.98 -1.07
C SER A 76 -20.69 2.08 -1.14
N GLY A 77 -20.65 0.89 -0.53
CA GLY A 77 -21.73 -0.10 -0.57
C GLY A 77 -21.86 -0.86 -1.89
N LYS A 78 -20.87 -0.75 -2.79
CA LYS A 78 -20.79 -1.52 -4.05
C LYS A 78 -20.45 -3.00 -3.81
N LEU A 79 -19.75 -3.31 -2.73
CA LEU A 79 -19.39 -4.65 -2.28
C LEU A 79 -19.79 -4.78 -0.80
N THR A 80 -20.31 -5.92 -0.37
CA THR A 80 -20.52 -6.21 1.06
C THR A 80 -19.68 -7.40 1.47
N LEU A 81 -19.30 -7.48 2.74
CA LEU A 81 -18.41 -8.55 3.21
C LEU A 81 -19.08 -9.94 3.18
N GLU A 82 -20.39 -9.97 3.39
CA GLU A 82 -21.21 -11.20 3.46
C GLU A 82 -21.69 -11.68 2.09
N GLU A 83 -21.60 -10.83 1.06
CA GLU A 83 -21.97 -11.16 -0.31
C GLU A 83 -21.15 -12.35 -0.83
N LYS A 84 -21.85 -13.28 -1.49
CA LYS A 84 -21.24 -14.45 -2.10
C LYS A 84 -20.69 -14.10 -3.49
N VAL A 85 -19.42 -14.42 -3.67
CA VAL A 85 -18.67 -14.26 -4.91
C VAL A 85 -18.47 -15.64 -5.53
N ARG A 86 -18.90 -15.79 -6.78
CA ARG A 86 -18.80 -17.04 -7.53
C ARG A 86 -17.50 -17.09 -8.32
N THR A 87 -16.72 -18.14 -8.11
CA THR A 87 -15.47 -18.38 -8.81
C THR A 87 -15.73 -18.70 -10.28
N THR A 88 -15.06 -17.99 -11.19
CA THR A 88 -15.11 -18.23 -12.63
C THR A 88 -14.03 -19.22 -13.08
N ALA A 89 -14.10 -19.65 -14.35
CA ALA A 89 -13.02 -20.44 -14.96
C ALA A 89 -11.70 -19.66 -15.05
N ALA A 90 -11.76 -18.33 -15.22
CA ALA A 90 -10.57 -17.49 -15.27
C ALA A 90 -9.90 -17.40 -13.91
N ALA A 91 -10.68 -17.13 -12.85
CA ALA A 91 -10.19 -17.11 -11.47
C ALA A 91 -9.56 -18.44 -11.05
N SER A 92 -10.27 -19.55 -11.26
CA SER A 92 -9.80 -20.90 -10.95
C SER A 92 -8.55 -21.30 -11.77
N GLY A 93 -8.40 -20.76 -12.97
CA GLY A 93 -7.27 -20.99 -13.86
C GLY A 93 -6.01 -20.16 -13.56
N THR A 94 -6.04 -19.29 -12.54
CA THR A 94 -4.85 -18.51 -12.17
C THR A 94 -3.76 -19.40 -11.59
N GLU A 95 -2.50 -19.03 -11.84
CA GLU A 95 -1.32 -19.73 -11.35
C GLU A 95 -0.66 -18.97 -10.19
N GLY A 96 0.34 -19.57 -9.53
CA GLY A 96 1.08 -18.97 -8.42
C GLY A 96 0.44 -19.25 -7.07
N SER A 97 0.47 -18.28 -6.16
CA SER A 97 -0.20 -18.40 -4.86
C SER A 97 -1.71 -18.43 -5.07
N THR A 98 -2.37 -19.50 -4.65
CA THR A 98 -3.81 -19.72 -4.81
C THR A 98 -4.35 -20.45 -3.58
N ILE A 99 -5.67 -20.46 -3.41
CA ILE A 99 -6.36 -21.34 -2.45
C ILE A 99 -7.08 -22.50 -3.16
N TRP A 100 -6.86 -22.65 -4.46
CA TRP A 100 -7.39 -23.72 -5.32
C TRP A 100 -8.92 -23.71 -5.42
N LEU A 101 -9.49 -22.51 -5.64
CA LEU A 101 -10.94 -22.36 -5.86
C LEU A 101 -11.41 -23.21 -7.04
N ASN A 102 -12.51 -23.93 -6.86
CA ASN A 102 -13.16 -24.67 -7.93
C ASN A 102 -14.10 -23.78 -8.74
N ILE A 103 -14.27 -24.08 -10.04
CA ILE A 103 -15.22 -23.36 -10.90
C ILE A 103 -16.64 -23.48 -10.32
N GLY A 104 -17.27 -22.33 -10.09
CA GLY A 104 -18.62 -22.23 -9.53
C GLY A 104 -18.69 -22.31 -8.00
N GLU A 105 -17.56 -22.50 -7.31
CA GLU A 105 -17.45 -22.39 -5.85
C GLU A 105 -17.79 -20.97 -5.39
N GLU A 106 -18.51 -20.85 -4.27
CA GLU A 106 -18.94 -19.57 -3.72
C GLU A 106 -18.37 -19.36 -2.31
N MET A 107 -17.58 -18.30 -2.16
CA MET A 107 -17.08 -17.80 -0.89
C MET A 107 -17.61 -16.39 -0.66
N THR A 108 -17.69 -15.97 0.60
CA THR A 108 -18.00 -14.59 0.93
C THR A 108 -16.85 -13.67 0.49
N ALA A 109 -17.16 -12.41 0.20
CA ALA A 109 -16.13 -11.41 -0.07
C ALA A 109 -15.12 -11.31 1.07
N ALA A 110 -15.55 -11.45 2.32
CA ALA A 110 -14.67 -11.50 3.49
C ALA A 110 -13.65 -12.66 3.43
N GLU A 111 -14.11 -13.89 3.14
CA GLU A 111 -13.23 -15.06 3.05
C GLU A 111 -12.23 -14.93 1.88
N LEU A 112 -12.67 -14.36 0.75
CA LEU A 112 -11.77 -14.11 -0.39
C LEU A 112 -10.76 -13.01 -0.09
N LEU A 113 -11.16 -11.92 0.58
CA LEU A 113 -10.24 -10.86 1.00
C LEU A 113 -9.20 -11.40 1.98
N GLU A 114 -9.61 -12.26 2.92
CA GLU A 114 -8.68 -12.95 3.81
C GLU A 114 -7.68 -13.81 3.03
N ALA A 115 -8.14 -14.58 2.04
CA ALA A 115 -7.25 -15.35 1.17
C ALA A 115 -6.25 -14.47 0.40
N VAL A 116 -6.67 -13.31 -0.10
CA VAL A 116 -5.79 -12.34 -0.76
C VAL A 116 -4.76 -11.78 0.23
N ILE A 117 -5.18 -11.40 1.43
CA ILE A 117 -4.31 -10.74 2.43
C ILE A 117 -3.30 -11.73 3.02
N VAL A 118 -3.76 -12.92 3.41
CA VAL A 118 -2.96 -13.90 4.15
C VAL A 118 -2.13 -14.78 3.20
N ASN A 119 -2.74 -15.27 2.13
CA ASN A 119 -2.08 -16.22 1.21
C ASN A 119 -1.58 -15.54 -0.07
N SER A 120 -1.84 -14.25 -0.29
CA SER A 120 -1.58 -13.59 -1.57
C SER A 120 -2.27 -14.32 -2.73
N ALA A 121 -3.45 -14.89 -2.48
CA ALA A 121 -4.17 -15.76 -3.41
C ALA A 121 -4.60 -15.01 -4.69
N ASN A 122 -4.16 -15.50 -5.85
CA ASN A 122 -4.42 -14.93 -7.17
C ASN A 122 -5.83 -15.26 -7.66
N ASP A 123 -6.32 -16.46 -7.39
CA ASP A 123 -7.66 -16.94 -7.73
C ASP A 123 -8.73 -16.12 -7.00
N ALA A 124 -8.56 -15.90 -5.71
CA ALA A 124 -9.43 -15.01 -4.93
C ALA A 124 -9.37 -13.56 -5.44
N CYS A 125 -8.19 -13.08 -5.82
CA CYS A 125 -8.00 -11.73 -6.35
C CYS A 125 -8.75 -11.52 -7.67
N VAL A 126 -8.66 -12.47 -8.60
CA VAL A 126 -9.38 -12.41 -9.87
C VAL A 126 -10.88 -12.55 -9.66
N ALA A 127 -11.32 -13.48 -8.80
CA ALA A 127 -12.76 -13.65 -8.50
C ALA A 127 -13.38 -12.34 -7.96
N LEU A 128 -12.72 -11.66 -7.02
CA LEU A 128 -13.18 -10.37 -6.49
C LEU A 128 -13.16 -9.25 -7.55
N ALA A 129 -12.13 -9.21 -8.40
CA ALA A 129 -12.02 -8.22 -9.46
C ALA A 129 -13.16 -8.37 -10.50
N GLU A 130 -13.41 -9.59 -10.95
CA GLU A 130 -14.50 -9.91 -11.89
C GLU A 130 -15.86 -9.65 -11.28
N HIS A 131 -16.06 -9.96 -10.00
CA HIS A 131 -17.32 -9.71 -9.32
C HIS A 131 -17.66 -8.22 -9.21
N VAL A 132 -16.66 -7.39 -8.86
CA VAL A 132 -16.87 -5.94 -8.65
C VAL A 132 -16.91 -5.16 -9.96
N SER A 133 -16.21 -5.60 -11.01
CA SER A 133 -16.04 -4.83 -12.25
C SER A 133 -16.47 -5.55 -13.52
N GLY A 134 -16.98 -6.77 -13.41
CA GLY A 134 -17.43 -7.62 -14.53
C GLY A 134 -16.30 -8.40 -15.23
N SER A 135 -15.06 -7.90 -15.19
CA SER A 135 -13.87 -8.64 -15.64
C SER A 135 -12.59 -8.08 -15.01
N GLU A 136 -11.51 -8.85 -15.03
CA GLU A 136 -10.17 -8.36 -14.67
C GLU A 136 -9.76 -7.15 -15.52
N ALA A 137 -10.08 -7.18 -16.83
CA ALA A 137 -9.73 -6.10 -17.75
C ALA A 137 -10.43 -4.77 -17.43
N GLU A 138 -11.67 -4.81 -16.93
CA GLU A 138 -12.37 -3.60 -16.45
C GLU A 138 -11.86 -3.16 -15.08
N PHE A 139 -11.41 -4.10 -14.22
CA PHE A 139 -10.87 -3.78 -12.90
C PHE A 139 -9.54 -3.00 -12.97
N VAL A 140 -8.74 -3.20 -14.01
CA VAL A 140 -7.42 -2.56 -14.17
C VAL A 140 -7.44 -1.24 -14.95
N LYS A 141 -8.62 -0.71 -15.30
CA LYS A 141 -8.77 0.58 -15.99
C LYS A 141 -8.71 1.76 -15.02
#